data_AF-A0A8T5TLD2-F1
#
_entry.id   AF-A0A8T5TLD2-F1
#
_cell.length_a   1.000
_cell.length_b   1.000
_cell.length_c   1.000
_cell.angle_alpha   90.00
_cell.angle_beta   90.00
_cell.angle_gamma   90.00
#
_symmetry.space_group_name_H-M   'P 1'
#
loop_
_entity.id
_entity.type
_entity.pdbx_description
1 polymer ?
#
loop_
_entity_poly.entity_id
_entity_poly.type
_entity_poly.pdbx_seq_one_letter_code
_entity_poly.pdbx_strand_id
1 'polypeptide(L)'
;MNSYERYLAVFNDSGRKKLDRVPTHVQYITDKFIAKNKEKILRHYTGKLFNNLYFDIPLILGFDSIFAPFPQSLTFKSIKIDNGEGKNVRIRENGQAFRNKTTFYERGYVKNLDVLNELIASSKILENYELINKTITRYENLSPYIFPILTVNGIFDRVWRSMGMNDFSYHFNKNTTLYRELIKFYAHIAQTNLEGLINATGNRGKIITLLDDVAYKGNVMISPKRWEQDFMPYYKNINSIISDANMISQIHSDGDPTELIPSFMKAGFRGLQGFEGGCDPVYINEHYPDFVLIGFVDVSFSLPYGTSDQIESHVKELFDVLKENRHFILGPSTVIFKEIPLKNVRKFMTTARIYGKYN
;
A
#
# COMPACT_ATOMS: atom_id res chain seq x y z
N MET A 1 2.49 15.55 19.53
CA MET A 1 2.04 14.14 19.40
C MET A 1 3.18 13.28 18.89
N ASN A 2 3.20 12.00 19.24
CA ASN A 2 4.11 11.03 18.62
C ASN A 2 3.55 10.53 17.27
N SER A 3 4.35 9.77 16.51
CA SER A 3 3.98 9.38 15.14
C SER A 3 2.74 8.47 15.07
N TYR A 4 2.63 7.51 15.98
CA TYR A 4 1.47 6.62 16.13
C TYR A 4 0.18 7.39 16.42
N GLU A 5 0.22 8.29 17.42
CA GLU A 5 -0.93 9.11 17.80
C GLU A 5 -1.40 9.98 16.63
N ARG A 6 -0.47 10.60 15.90
CA ARG A 6 -0.78 11.51 14.80
C ARG A 6 -1.45 10.79 13.64
N TYR A 7 -0.98 9.59 13.28
CA TYR A 7 -1.59 8.83 12.20
C TYR A 7 -3.01 8.37 12.55
N LEU A 8 -3.21 7.79 13.74
CA LEU A 8 -4.53 7.32 14.19
C LEU A 8 -5.52 8.45 14.41
N ALA A 9 -5.03 9.63 14.79
CA ALA A 9 -5.87 10.80 14.99
C ALA A 9 -6.67 11.19 13.74
N VAL A 10 -6.16 10.94 12.53
CA VAL A 10 -6.86 11.26 11.27
C VAL A 10 -8.17 10.47 11.11
N PHE A 11 -8.28 9.30 11.74
CA PHE A 11 -9.42 8.39 11.59
C PHE A 11 -10.52 8.57 12.64
N ASN A 12 -10.33 9.44 13.64
CA ASN A 12 -11.33 9.66 14.69
C ASN A 12 -11.50 11.15 15.03
N ASP A 13 -12.74 11.60 15.22
CA ASP A 13 -13.07 13.02 15.44
C ASP A 13 -12.32 13.66 16.61
N SER A 14 -12.26 12.96 17.74
CA SER A 14 -11.62 13.47 18.95
C SER A 14 -10.10 13.64 18.77
N GLY A 15 -9.49 12.78 17.97
CA GLY A 15 -8.07 12.79 17.62
C GLY A 15 -7.77 13.87 16.60
N ARG A 16 -8.59 14.03 15.55
CA ARG A 16 -8.42 15.07 14.52
C ARG A 16 -8.30 16.46 15.14
N LYS A 17 -9.16 16.77 16.11
CA LYS A 17 -9.13 18.06 16.86
C LYS A 17 -7.83 18.31 17.63
N LYS A 18 -7.08 17.24 17.95
CA LYS A 18 -5.81 17.31 18.69
C LYS A 18 -4.58 17.30 17.79
N LEU A 19 -4.74 17.12 16.47
CA LEU A 19 -3.62 17.10 15.54
C LEU A 19 -2.81 18.38 15.65
N ASP A 20 -1.50 18.24 15.88
CA ASP A 20 -0.53 19.32 15.92
C ASP A 20 -0.04 19.73 14.52
N ARG A 21 -0.04 18.79 13.59
CA ARG A 21 0.22 18.99 12.16
C ARG A 21 -0.35 17.84 11.33
N VAL A 22 -0.41 18.02 10.02
CA VAL A 22 -0.67 16.95 9.05
C VAL A 22 0.40 15.86 9.24
N PRO A 23 0.02 14.58 9.48
CA PRO A 23 0.95 13.47 9.49
C PRO A 23 1.55 13.21 8.11
N THR A 24 2.72 12.59 8.09
CA THR A 24 3.41 12.21 6.86
C THR A 24 3.56 10.70 6.70
N HIS A 25 3.50 10.24 5.47
CA HIS A 25 3.62 8.83 5.11
C HIS A 25 4.57 8.63 3.94
N VAL A 26 5.28 7.50 3.91
CA VAL A 26 5.98 7.01 2.72
C VAL A 26 5.71 5.52 2.56
N GLN A 27 5.37 5.10 1.34
CA GLN A 27 5.14 3.69 1.06
C GLN A 27 6.42 2.86 1.25
N TYR A 28 7.50 3.28 0.59
CA TYR A 28 8.81 2.65 0.69
C TYR A 28 9.90 3.60 0.15
N ILE A 29 11.11 3.51 0.72
CA ILE A 29 12.30 4.14 0.16
C ILE A 29 13.23 3.04 -0.35
N THR A 30 13.41 2.97 -1.66
CA THR A 30 14.13 1.86 -2.29
C THR A 30 15.56 1.68 -1.78
N ASP A 31 16.03 0.43 -1.68
CA ASP A 31 17.42 0.10 -1.32
C ASP A 31 18.45 0.86 -2.17
N LYS A 32 18.16 1.05 -3.46
CA LYS A 32 19.03 1.81 -4.37
C LYS A 32 19.11 3.29 -4.00
N PHE A 33 18.00 3.92 -3.58
CA PHE A 33 18.02 5.28 -3.05
C PHE A 33 18.78 5.35 -1.73
N ILE A 34 18.55 4.40 -0.82
CA ILE A 34 19.25 4.32 0.47
C ILE A 34 20.75 4.17 0.25
N ALA A 35 21.19 3.22 -0.58
CA ALA A 35 22.60 2.99 -0.86
C ALA A 35 23.29 4.24 -1.42
N LYS A 36 22.62 4.98 -2.30
CA LYS A 36 23.13 6.23 -2.91
C LYS A 36 23.26 7.38 -1.90
N ASN A 37 22.43 7.41 -0.85
CA ASN A 37 22.25 8.60 -0.02
C ASN A 37 22.51 8.42 1.48
N LYS A 38 22.65 7.17 1.97
CA LYS A 38 22.71 6.86 3.41
C LYS A 38 23.73 7.69 4.18
N GLU A 39 24.95 7.87 3.64
CA GLU A 39 26.00 8.64 4.29
C GLU A 39 25.62 10.11 4.45
N LYS A 40 24.94 10.69 3.46
CA LYS A 40 24.47 12.08 3.50
C LYS A 40 23.27 12.26 4.42
N ILE A 41 22.43 11.22 4.56
CA ILE A 41 21.24 11.22 5.41
C ILE A 41 21.64 11.06 6.88
N LEU A 42 22.54 10.13 7.18
CA LEU A 42 23.03 9.86 8.53
C LEU A 42 23.97 10.95 9.05
N ARG A 43 24.56 11.76 8.15
CA ARG A 43 25.45 12.85 8.52
C ARG A 43 24.75 13.83 9.46
N HIS A 44 25.32 14.02 10.65
CA HIS A 44 24.81 14.89 11.71
C HIS A 44 23.49 14.45 12.37
N TYR A 45 22.96 13.26 12.05
CA TYR A 45 21.82 12.73 12.79
C TYR A 45 22.29 12.17 14.14
N THR A 46 21.77 12.74 15.22
CA THR A 46 22.09 12.37 16.61
C THR A 46 20.92 11.71 17.33
N GLY A 47 19.79 11.51 16.63
CA GLY A 47 18.60 10.91 17.19
C GLY A 47 18.68 9.39 17.34
N LYS A 48 17.57 8.79 17.78
CA LYS A 48 17.46 7.34 17.96
C LYS A 48 17.56 6.60 16.61
N LEU A 49 18.29 5.49 16.61
CA LEU A 49 18.40 4.54 15.51
C LEU A 49 17.99 3.14 16.00
N PHE A 50 17.45 2.34 15.10
CA PHE A 50 16.94 1.00 15.36
C PHE A 50 17.72 -0.10 14.62
N ASN A 51 18.88 0.27 14.05
CA ASN A 51 19.76 -0.59 13.27
C ASN A 51 19.01 -1.30 12.13
N ASN A 52 18.10 -0.57 11.49
CA ASN A 52 17.36 -1.05 10.34
C ASN A 52 17.05 0.13 9.42
N LEU A 53 17.82 0.24 8.34
CA LEU A 53 17.71 1.34 7.37
C LEU A 53 16.32 1.49 6.76
N TYR A 54 15.52 0.41 6.73
CA TYR A 54 14.13 0.47 6.30
C TYR A 54 13.30 1.44 7.13
N PHE A 55 13.53 1.51 8.44
CA PHE A 55 12.84 2.42 9.36
C PHE A 55 13.65 3.67 9.68
N ASP A 56 14.98 3.53 9.81
CA ASP A 56 15.86 4.64 10.20
C ASP A 56 15.89 5.74 9.13
N ILE A 57 15.94 5.39 7.84
CA ILE A 57 16.03 6.41 6.78
C ILE A 57 14.75 7.26 6.68
N PRO A 58 13.54 6.69 6.60
CA PRO A 58 12.32 7.49 6.64
C PRO A 58 12.18 8.31 7.93
N LEU A 59 12.55 7.75 9.09
CA LEU A 59 12.54 8.46 10.37
C LEU A 59 13.43 9.70 10.33
N ILE A 60 14.67 9.59 9.85
CA ILE A 60 15.61 10.72 9.75
C ILE A 60 15.09 11.79 8.79
N LEU A 61 14.45 11.37 7.69
CA LEU A 61 13.81 12.29 6.75
C LEU A 61 12.55 12.96 7.36
N GLY A 62 12.00 12.38 8.42
CA GLY A 62 10.91 12.94 9.23
C GLY A 62 9.52 12.44 8.85
N PHE A 63 9.43 11.25 8.26
CA PHE A 63 8.14 10.59 8.03
C PHE A 63 7.55 10.08 9.34
N ASP A 64 6.24 10.26 9.53
CA ASP A 64 5.54 9.68 10.68
C ASP A 64 5.26 8.19 10.51
N SER A 65 5.17 7.70 9.27
CA SER A 65 4.77 6.32 9.02
C SER A 65 5.37 5.74 7.75
N ILE A 66 5.46 4.42 7.72
CA ILE A 66 5.89 3.63 6.57
C ILE A 66 5.09 2.33 6.49
N PHE A 67 4.82 1.82 5.29
CA PHE A 67 4.31 0.45 5.16
C PHE A 67 5.28 -0.56 5.76
N ALA A 68 4.77 -1.65 6.30
CA ALA A 68 5.57 -2.63 7.01
C ALA A 68 4.94 -4.01 6.84
N PRO A 69 5.51 -4.87 5.97
CA PRO A 69 4.99 -6.22 5.78
C PRO A 69 5.26 -7.06 7.03
N PHE A 70 4.37 -8.01 7.29
CA PHE A 70 4.53 -8.99 8.37
C PHE A 70 4.63 -10.42 7.81
N PRO A 71 5.14 -11.39 8.61
CA PRO A 71 5.24 -12.78 8.17
C PRO A 71 3.88 -13.34 7.74
N GLN A 72 3.84 -14.00 6.58
CA GLN A 72 2.61 -14.59 6.06
C GLN A 72 2.22 -15.88 6.83
N SER A 73 0.92 -16.16 6.82
CA SER A 73 0.28 -17.35 7.41
C SER A 73 0.02 -18.45 6.38
N LEU A 74 0.44 -18.24 5.12
CA LEU A 74 0.40 -19.23 4.05
C LEU A 74 1.75 -19.33 3.34
N THR A 75 2.06 -20.51 2.83
CA THR A 75 3.18 -20.73 1.91
C THR A 75 2.76 -21.66 0.79
N PHE A 76 3.44 -21.55 -0.34
CA PHE A 76 3.14 -22.30 -1.55
C PHE A 76 4.41 -22.99 -2.05
N LYS A 77 4.38 -24.30 -2.30
CA LYS A 77 5.49 -24.92 -3.03
C LYS A 77 5.46 -24.45 -4.48
N SER A 78 6.63 -24.30 -5.10
CA SER A 78 6.68 -23.99 -6.53
C SER A 78 6.15 -25.17 -7.34
N ILE A 79 5.28 -24.90 -8.30
CA ILE A 79 4.84 -25.89 -9.30
C ILE A 79 5.58 -25.67 -10.61
N LYS A 80 5.64 -26.70 -11.45
CA LYS A 80 6.34 -26.67 -12.73
C LYS A 80 5.31 -26.64 -13.84
N ILE A 81 5.43 -25.68 -14.75
CA ILE A 81 4.49 -25.49 -15.86
C ILE A 81 5.24 -25.35 -17.19
N ASP A 82 4.58 -25.74 -18.28
CA ASP A 82 5.05 -25.43 -19.63
C ASP A 82 4.75 -23.95 -19.95
N ASN A 83 5.74 -23.21 -20.43
CA ASN A 83 5.58 -21.81 -20.80
C ASN A 83 4.92 -21.61 -22.18
N GLY A 84 4.58 -22.69 -22.89
CA GLY A 84 4.02 -22.66 -24.24
C GLY A 84 5.07 -22.51 -25.35
N GLU A 85 6.36 -22.49 -24.99
CA GLU A 85 7.52 -22.38 -25.89
C GLU A 85 8.43 -23.62 -25.77
N GLY A 86 7.91 -24.73 -25.22
CA GLY A 86 8.65 -25.96 -24.99
C GLY A 86 9.67 -25.86 -23.85
N LYS A 87 9.55 -24.84 -22.97
CA LYS A 87 10.41 -24.66 -21.80
C LYS A 87 9.58 -24.69 -20.53
N ASN A 88 10.12 -25.38 -19.52
CA ASN A 88 9.48 -25.40 -18.23
C ASN A 88 9.89 -24.20 -17.38
N VAL A 89 8.92 -23.56 -16.76
CA VAL A 89 9.14 -22.53 -15.72
C VAL A 89 8.56 -22.99 -14.39
N ARG A 90 9.08 -22.43 -13.29
CA ARG A 90 8.53 -22.65 -11.96
C ARG A 90 7.82 -21.39 -11.50
N ILE A 91 6.59 -21.56 -11.01
CA ILE A 91 5.77 -20.46 -10.48
C ILE A 91 5.31 -20.78 -9.06
N ARG A 92 4.92 -19.74 -8.31
CA ARG A 92 4.22 -19.87 -7.02
C ARG A 92 2.88 -19.10 -7.09
N GLU A 93 2.31 -18.72 -5.95
CA GLU A 93 1.01 -18.07 -5.85
C GLU A 93 0.90 -16.73 -6.59
N ASN A 94 2.02 -16.07 -6.88
CA ASN A 94 2.02 -14.83 -7.68
C ASN A 94 1.83 -15.08 -9.19
N GLY A 95 1.78 -16.34 -9.63
CA GLY A 95 1.59 -16.74 -11.02
C GLY A 95 2.74 -16.35 -11.96
N GLN A 96 3.89 -15.91 -11.44
CA GLN A 96 5.04 -15.42 -12.21
C GLN A 96 6.24 -16.36 -12.07
N ALA A 97 7.13 -16.35 -13.07
CA ALA A 97 8.31 -17.18 -13.07
C ALA A 97 9.28 -16.83 -11.93
N PHE A 98 9.89 -17.85 -11.33
CA PHE A 98 10.83 -17.70 -10.22
C PHE A 98 12.20 -17.08 -10.61
N ARG A 99 12.41 -16.62 -11.85
CA ARG A 99 13.74 -16.18 -12.32
C ARG A 99 14.05 -14.73 -11.94
N ASN A 100 15.09 -14.58 -11.11
CA ASN A 100 15.99 -13.42 -10.86
C ASN A 100 15.44 -12.05 -10.46
N LYS A 101 15.75 -11.64 -9.21
CA LYS A 101 16.10 -10.31 -8.63
C LYS A 101 15.37 -9.02 -9.06
N THR A 102 14.42 -9.03 -9.99
CA THR A 102 13.60 -7.86 -10.32
C THR A 102 12.34 -7.89 -9.46
N THR A 103 11.93 -6.73 -8.98
CA THR A 103 10.67 -6.55 -8.24
C THR A 103 9.52 -6.19 -9.18
N PHE A 104 9.75 -6.16 -10.49
CA PHE A 104 8.79 -5.70 -11.48
C PHE A 104 8.02 -6.88 -12.09
N TYR A 105 6.80 -6.61 -12.54
CA TYR A 105 5.99 -7.60 -13.27
C TYR A 105 6.66 -7.98 -14.59
N GLU A 106 6.73 -9.28 -14.87
CA GLU A 106 7.27 -9.80 -16.13
C GLU A 106 6.19 -10.48 -16.98
N ARG A 107 5.62 -11.58 -16.46
CA ARG A 107 4.62 -12.39 -17.18
C ARG A 107 3.81 -13.27 -16.24
N GLY A 108 2.50 -13.33 -16.45
CA GLY A 108 1.60 -14.28 -15.78
C GLY A 108 1.44 -15.60 -16.53
N TYR A 109 1.34 -16.68 -15.77
CA TYR A 109 1.28 -18.06 -16.27
C TYR A 109 0.08 -18.90 -15.80
N VAL A 110 -0.85 -18.34 -15.03
CA VAL A 110 -2.07 -19.07 -14.65
C VAL A 110 -3.10 -18.94 -15.78
N LYS A 111 -3.14 -19.94 -16.68
CA LYS A 111 -3.94 -19.91 -17.92
C LYS A 111 -5.17 -20.82 -17.91
N ASN A 112 -5.25 -21.77 -16.98
CA ASN A 112 -6.34 -22.74 -16.89
C ASN A 112 -6.55 -23.17 -15.44
N LEU A 113 -7.64 -23.89 -15.20
CA LEU A 113 -8.01 -24.36 -13.86
C LEU A 113 -7.03 -25.39 -13.31
N ASP A 114 -6.38 -26.19 -14.15
CA ASP A 114 -5.43 -27.22 -13.68
C ASP A 114 -4.22 -26.57 -12.99
N VAL A 115 -3.66 -25.53 -13.60
CA VAL A 115 -2.57 -24.75 -12.98
C VAL A 115 -3.01 -24.11 -11.67
N LEU A 116 -4.22 -23.55 -11.60
CA LEU A 116 -4.76 -22.99 -10.36
C LEU A 116 -4.95 -24.05 -9.28
N ASN A 117 -5.50 -25.22 -9.64
CA ASN A 117 -5.72 -26.32 -8.72
C ASN A 117 -4.39 -26.87 -8.17
N GLU A 118 -3.35 -26.95 -9.00
CA GLU A 118 -2.00 -27.30 -8.54
C GLU A 118 -1.43 -26.25 -7.57
N LEU A 119 -1.65 -24.95 -7.79
CA LEU A 119 -1.24 -23.90 -6.84
C LEU A 119 -1.99 -24.01 -5.51
N ILE A 120 -3.29 -24.30 -5.54
CA ILE A 120 -4.10 -24.50 -4.32
C ILE A 120 -3.58 -25.73 -3.56
N ALA A 121 -3.36 -26.84 -4.25
CA ALA A 121 -2.85 -28.07 -3.67
C ALA A 121 -1.41 -27.93 -3.12
N SER A 122 -0.63 -26.97 -3.64
CA SER A 122 0.72 -26.69 -3.16
C SER A 122 0.77 -25.80 -1.92
N SER A 123 -0.39 -25.24 -1.52
CA SER A 123 -0.52 -24.34 -0.38
C SER A 123 -0.45 -25.08 0.96
N LYS A 124 0.04 -24.39 1.99
CA LYS A 124 0.07 -24.86 3.38
C LYS A 124 -0.09 -23.69 4.33
N ILE A 125 -0.98 -23.82 5.32
CA ILE A 125 -1.08 -22.88 6.44
C ILE A 125 0.19 -22.97 7.29
N LEU A 126 0.74 -21.80 7.62
CA LEU A 126 1.88 -21.65 8.51
C LEU A 126 1.42 -21.05 9.84
N GLU A 127 1.64 -21.79 10.92
CA GLU A 127 1.43 -21.30 12.29
C GLU A 127 2.61 -20.43 12.73
N ASN A 128 2.88 -19.34 11.99
CA ASN A 128 3.97 -18.41 12.27
C ASN A 128 3.67 -17.46 13.43
N TYR A 129 2.81 -17.86 14.38
CA TYR A 129 2.27 -16.96 15.40
C TYR A 129 3.35 -16.31 16.25
N GLU A 130 4.37 -17.07 16.66
CA GLU A 130 5.50 -16.52 17.42
C GLU A 130 6.27 -15.45 16.63
N LEU A 131 6.56 -15.72 15.36
CA LEU A 131 7.31 -14.80 14.50
C LEU A 131 6.48 -13.54 14.19
N ILE A 132 5.19 -13.69 13.93
CA ILE A 132 4.25 -12.57 13.74
C ILE A 132 4.20 -11.74 15.02
N ASN A 133 3.94 -12.37 16.17
CA ASN A 133 3.86 -11.71 17.47
C ASN A 133 5.15 -10.92 17.80
N LYS A 134 6.32 -11.52 17.56
CA LYS A 134 7.63 -10.87 17.72
C LYS A 134 7.81 -9.67 16.79
N THR A 135 7.35 -9.79 15.55
CA THR A 135 7.42 -8.71 14.55
C THR A 135 6.54 -7.53 14.96
N ILE A 136 5.30 -7.79 15.38
CA ILE A 136 4.38 -6.74 15.83
C ILE A 136 4.86 -6.07 17.11
N THR A 137 5.39 -6.82 18.08
CA THR A 137 6.01 -6.22 19.28
C THR A 137 7.19 -5.32 18.93
N ARG A 138 8.00 -5.68 17.92
CA ARG A 138 9.06 -4.78 17.42
C ARG A 138 8.46 -3.51 16.80
N TYR A 139 7.36 -3.62 16.06
CA TYR A 139 6.70 -2.48 15.44
C TYR A 139 6.06 -1.53 16.46
N GLU A 140 5.48 -2.05 17.53
CA GLU A 140 4.96 -1.24 18.64
C GLU A 140 6.06 -0.39 19.29
N ASN A 141 7.27 -0.96 19.47
CA ASN A 141 8.43 -0.22 19.99
C ASN A 141 8.95 0.87 19.03
N LEU A 142 8.71 0.74 17.72
CA LEU A 142 9.03 1.75 16.71
C LEU A 142 7.97 2.86 16.64
N SER A 143 6.72 2.51 16.93
CA SER A 143 5.52 3.28 16.59
C SER A 143 5.50 4.74 17.09
N PRO A 144 6.02 5.08 18.29
CA PRO A 144 6.10 6.48 18.71
C PRO A 144 7.02 7.34 17.83
N TYR A 145 8.01 6.74 17.17
CA TYR A 145 9.01 7.43 16.36
C TYR A 145 8.65 7.39 14.87
N ILE A 146 8.31 6.20 14.39
CA ILE A 146 7.84 5.94 13.03
C ILE A 146 6.85 4.79 13.10
N PHE A 147 5.62 5.04 12.69
CA PHE A 147 4.53 4.08 12.78
C PHE A 147 4.56 3.08 11.62
N PRO A 148 4.84 1.78 11.89
CA PRO A 148 4.80 0.75 10.86
C PRO A 148 3.34 0.38 10.57
N ILE A 149 2.89 0.66 9.36
CA ILE A 149 1.54 0.37 8.87
C ILE A 149 1.54 -1.02 8.26
N LEU A 150 0.74 -1.94 8.80
CA LEU A 150 0.73 -3.32 8.33
C LEU A 150 0.13 -3.41 6.93
N THR A 151 0.68 -4.27 6.09
CA THR A 151 0.20 -4.46 4.72
C THR A 151 -0.22 -5.90 4.44
N VAL A 152 -1.28 -6.03 3.65
CA VAL A 152 -1.76 -7.30 3.08
C VAL A 152 -1.96 -7.07 1.59
N ASN A 153 -1.58 -8.04 0.76
CA ASN A 153 -1.79 -7.90 -0.68
C ASN A 153 -3.29 -7.95 -1.02
N GLY A 154 -3.67 -7.18 -2.02
CA GLY A 154 -5.01 -7.13 -2.59
C GLY A 154 -5.33 -8.31 -3.50
N ILE A 155 -6.39 -8.16 -4.28
CA ILE A 155 -7.01 -9.22 -5.06
C ILE A 155 -6.86 -8.93 -6.55
N PHE A 156 -7.28 -7.76 -7.03
CA PHE A 156 -7.40 -7.47 -8.46
C PHE A 156 -6.05 -7.50 -9.18
N ASP A 157 -5.02 -6.83 -8.62
CA ASP A 157 -3.70 -6.78 -9.22
C ASP A 157 -3.09 -8.18 -9.36
N ARG A 158 -3.26 -9.00 -8.32
CA ARG A 158 -2.79 -10.39 -8.31
C ARG A 158 -3.51 -11.24 -9.33
N VAL A 159 -4.81 -11.04 -9.53
CA VAL A 159 -5.57 -11.74 -10.59
C VAL A 159 -5.00 -11.43 -11.96
N TRP A 160 -4.88 -10.15 -12.34
CA TRP A 160 -4.41 -9.84 -13.68
C TRP A 160 -2.93 -10.18 -13.86
N ARG A 161 -2.09 -10.01 -12.82
CA ARG A 161 -0.66 -10.34 -12.89
C ARG A 161 -0.41 -11.84 -12.97
N SER A 162 -1.20 -12.66 -12.29
CA SER A 162 -1.03 -14.11 -12.35
C SER A 162 -1.39 -14.67 -13.73
N MET A 163 -2.36 -14.06 -14.40
CA MET A 163 -2.78 -14.43 -15.74
C MET A 163 -1.94 -13.75 -16.83
N GLY A 164 -1.48 -12.53 -16.58
CA GLY A 164 -0.99 -11.59 -17.60
C GLY A 164 -2.12 -10.90 -18.35
N MET A 165 -1.86 -9.66 -18.77
CA MET A 165 -2.91 -8.72 -19.22
C MET A 165 -3.78 -9.23 -20.39
N ASN A 166 -3.19 -9.92 -21.36
CA ASN A 166 -3.92 -10.42 -22.53
C ASN A 166 -4.95 -11.50 -22.13
N ASP A 167 -4.51 -12.52 -21.39
CA ASP A 167 -5.39 -13.58 -20.91
C ASP A 167 -6.40 -13.05 -19.90
N PHE A 168 -5.95 -12.18 -18.99
CA PHE A 168 -6.84 -11.48 -18.07
C PHE A 168 -7.99 -10.79 -18.81
N SER A 169 -7.70 -10.01 -19.86
CA SER A 169 -8.72 -9.28 -20.63
C SER A 169 -9.78 -10.20 -21.22
N TYR A 170 -9.38 -11.36 -21.77
CA TYR A 170 -10.32 -12.36 -22.28
C TYR A 170 -11.19 -12.94 -21.15
N HIS A 171 -10.56 -13.41 -20.08
CA HIS A 171 -11.25 -14.08 -18.98
C HIS A 171 -12.14 -13.13 -18.16
N PHE A 172 -11.70 -11.89 -17.99
CA PHE A 172 -12.44 -10.78 -17.41
C PHE A 172 -13.69 -10.47 -18.23
N ASN A 173 -13.56 -10.29 -19.55
CA ASN A 173 -14.70 -9.98 -20.41
C ASN A 173 -15.72 -11.13 -20.46
N LYS A 174 -15.24 -12.38 -20.55
CA LYS A 174 -16.10 -13.57 -20.60
C LYS A 174 -16.62 -14.02 -19.23
N ASN A 175 -16.17 -13.39 -18.15
CA ASN A 175 -16.48 -13.77 -16.76
C ASN A 175 -16.36 -15.29 -16.54
N THR A 176 -15.24 -15.86 -17.00
CA THR A 176 -15.03 -17.31 -17.00
C THR A 176 -14.91 -17.87 -15.58
N THR A 177 -15.08 -19.18 -15.43
CA THR A 177 -14.82 -19.87 -14.15
C THR A 177 -13.40 -19.63 -13.62
N LEU A 178 -12.36 -19.69 -14.46
CA LEU A 178 -10.98 -19.43 -14.02
C LEU A 178 -10.82 -18.06 -13.35
N TYR A 179 -11.34 -17.00 -13.98
CA TYR A 179 -11.32 -15.65 -13.41
C TYR A 179 -11.99 -15.57 -12.03
N ARG A 180 -13.19 -16.15 -11.89
CA ARG A 180 -13.92 -16.14 -10.62
C ARG A 180 -13.21 -16.95 -9.53
N GLU A 181 -12.62 -18.10 -9.89
CA GLU A 181 -11.86 -18.92 -8.94
C GLU A 181 -10.53 -18.27 -8.54
N LEU A 182 -9.88 -17.51 -9.43
CA LEU A 182 -8.69 -16.72 -9.08
C LEU A 182 -9.01 -15.61 -8.08
N ILE A 183 -10.15 -14.92 -8.23
CA ILE A 183 -10.60 -13.93 -7.25
C ILE A 183 -10.77 -14.58 -5.87
N LYS A 184 -11.48 -15.71 -5.80
CA LYS A 184 -11.68 -16.46 -4.54
C LYS A 184 -10.36 -16.91 -3.94
N PHE A 185 -9.44 -17.41 -4.76
CA PHE A 185 -8.12 -17.85 -4.34
C PHE A 185 -7.34 -16.71 -3.67
N TYR A 186 -7.28 -15.53 -4.29
CA TYR A 186 -6.56 -14.39 -3.71
C TYR A 186 -7.27 -13.77 -2.51
N ALA A 187 -8.60 -13.74 -2.51
CA ALA A 187 -9.39 -13.37 -1.33
C ALA A 187 -9.09 -14.28 -0.13
N HIS A 188 -9.05 -15.60 -0.35
CA HIS A 188 -8.70 -16.58 0.69
C HIS A 188 -7.29 -16.38 1.25
N ILE A 189 -6.32 -16.02 0.40
CA ILE A 189 -4.96 -15.71 0.85
C ILE A 189 -4.93 -14.47 1.73
N ALA A 190 -5.62 -13.39 1.32
CA ALA A 190 -5.68 -12.16 2.10
C ALA A 190 -6.35 -12.40 3.47
N GLN A 191 -7.49 -13.10 3.48
CA GLN A 191 -8.22 -13.48 4.68
C GLN A 191 -7.35 -14.32 5.64
N THR A 192 -6.72 -15.39 5.15
CA THR A 192 -5.90 -16.28 5.99
C THR A 192 -4.71 -15.55 6.63
N ASN A 193 -4.08 -14.62 5.89
CA ASN A 193 -2.99 -13.81 6.44
C ASN A 193 -3.49 -12.88 7.56
N LEU A 194 -4.65 -12.25 7.37
CA LEU A 194 -5.27 -11.37 8.35
C LEU A 194 -5.70 -12.13 9.62
N GLU A 195 -6.36 -13.27 9.46
CA GLU A 195 -6.76 -14.13 10.58
C GLU A 195 -5.54 -14.62 11.36
N GLY A 196 -4.47 -15.03 10.67
CA GLY A 196 -3.24 -15.42 11.33
C GLY A 196 -2.55 -14.26 12.08
N LEU A 197 -2.61 -13.04 11.57
CA LEU A 197 -2.17 -11.84 12.29
C LEU A 197 -2.97 -11.62 13.57
N ILE A 198 -4.30 -11.65 13.46
CA ILE A 198 -5.22 -11.45 14.58
C ILE A 198 -5.00 -12.51 15.65
N ASN A 199 -4.98 -13.78 15.27
CA ASN A 199 -4.77 -14.92 16.16
C ASN A 199 -3.42 -14.86 16.86
N ALA A 200 -2.36 -14.47 16.13
CA ALA A 200 -1.01 -14.38 16.69
C ALA A 200 -0.85 -13.24 17.69
N THR A 201 -1.62 -12.16 17.56
CA THR A 201 -1.33 -10.90 18.24
C THR A 201 -2.40 -10.47 19.25
N GLY A 202 -3.58 -11.09 19.22
CA GLY A 202 -4.71 -10.66 20.04
C GLY A 202 -5.21 -9.27 19.63
N ASN A 203 -5.41 -9.06 18.32
CA ASN A 203 -5.91 -7.81 17.74
C ASN A 203 -4.95 -6.59 17.82
N ARG A 204 -3.62 -6.82 17.86
CA ARG A 204 -2.63 -5.72 17.76
C ARG A 204 -2.32 -5.43 16.28
N GLY A 205 -2.05 -4.17 15.93
CA GLY A 205 -1.85 -3.74 14.54
C GLY A 205 -2.97 -2.84 14.02
N LYS A 206 -3.09 -1.62 14.56
CA LYS A 206 -4.25 -0.74 14.42
C LYS A 206 -4.67 -0.36 12.99
N ILE A 207 -3.76 -0.40 12.02
CA ILE A 207 -4.03 -0.05 10.62
C ILE A 207 -3.56 -1.20 9.72
N ILE A 208 -4.43 -1.63 8.80
CA ILE A 208 -4.11 -2.57 7.72
C ILE A 208 -4.31 -1.86 6.38
N THR A 209 -3.27 -1.80 5.54
CA THR A 209 -3.39 -1.40 4.13
C THR A 209 -3.53 -2.63 3.23
N LEU A 210 -4.56 -2.65 2.40
CA LEU A 210 -4.70 -3.60 1.29
C LEU A 210 -4.00 -3.02 0.06
N LEU A 211 -3.02 -3.72 -0.49
CA LEU A 211 -2.25 -3.27 -1.66
C LEU A 211 -2.88 -3.81 -2.95
N ASP A 212 -3.68 -3.02 -3.65
CA ASP A 212 -4.39 -3.45 -4.86
C ASP A 212 -4.40 -2.38 -5.95
N ASP A 213 -3.48 -2.50 -6.92
CA ASP A 213 -3.40 -1.58 -8.06
C ASP A 213 -4.55 -1.81 -9.04
N VAL A 214 -5.58 -0.98 -8.89
CA VAL A 214 -6.82 -1.02 -9.68
C VAL A 214 -6.94 0.14 -10.67
N ALA A 215 -5.92 0.98 -10.76
CA ALA A 215 -5.90 2.17 -11.60
C ALA A 215 -4.56 2.37 -12.32
N TYR A 216 -4.59 3.24 -13.32
CA TYR A 216 -3.43 3.79 -14.01
C TYR A 216 -3.56 5.32 -14.04
N LYS A 217 -2.59 6.03 -14.60
CA LYS A 217 -2.62 7.50 -14.64
C LYS A 217 -3.86 8.01 -15.38
N GLY A 218 -4.72 8.73 -14.65
CA GLY A 218 -5.93 9.36 -15.16
C GLY A 218 -7.16 8.46 -15.34
N ASN A 219 -7.10 7.17 -14.99
CA ASN A 219 -8.31 6.33 -14.96
C ASN A 219 -8.17 5.02 -14.18
N VAL A 220 -9.29 4.35 -13.94
CA VAL A 220 -9.37 3.01 -13.35
C VAL A 220 -9.13 1.92 -14.40
N MET A 221 -8.51 0.82 -14.00
CA MET A 221 -8.35 -0.39 -14.82
C MET A 221 -9.63 -1.24 -14.86
N ILE A 222 -10.55 -1.02 -13.92
CA ILE A 222 -11.80 -1.73 -13.78
C ILE A 222 -12.90 -0.74 -13.39
N SER A 223 -14.03 -0.79 -14.10
CA SER A 223 -15.14 0.13 -13.83
C SER A 223 -15.71 -0.09 -12.43
N PRO A 224 -16.21 0.96 -11.74
CA PRO A 224 -16.78 0.84 -10.40
C PRO A 224 -17.86 -0.23 -10.29
N LYS A 225 -18.77 -0.31 -11.28
CA LYS A 225 -19.80 -1.35 -11.34
C LYS A 225 -19.23 -2.76 -11.35
N ARG A 226 -18.17 -2.99 -12.16
CA ARG A 226 -17.56 -4.31 -12.27
C ARG A 226 -16.74 -4.67 -11.03
N TRP A 227 -16.05 -3.70 -10.44
CA TRP A 227 -15.35 -3.87 -9.18
C TRP A 227 -16.31 -4.21 -8.03
N GLU A 228 -17.44 -3.49 -7.95
CA GLU A 228 -18.51 -3.76 -6.97
C GLU A 228 -19.10 -5.16 -7.13
N GLN A 229 -19.25 -5.64 -8.36
CA GLN A 229 -19.77 -6.98 -8.62
C GLN A 229 -18.78 -8.07 -8.22
N ASP A 230 -17.52 -7.93 -8.64
CA ASP A 230 -16.57 -9.05 -8.61
C ASP A 230 -15.70 -9.08 -7.35
N PHE A 231 -15.35 -7.92 -6.78
CA PHE A 231 -14.35 -7.80 -5.71
C PHE A 231 -14.93 -7.30 -4.39
N MET A 232 -15.88 -6.37 -4.42
CA MET A 232 -16.47 -5.79 -3.20
C MET A 232 -17.02 -6.83 -2.22
N PRO A 233 -17.67 -7.94 -2.61
CA PRO A 233 -18.13 -8.95 -1.65
C PRO A 233 -16.99 -9.50 -0.77
N TYR A 234 -15.82 -9.75 -1.38
CA TYR A 234 -14.64 -10.24 -0.66
C TYR A 234 -14.01 -9.14 0.20
N TYR A 235 -13.94 -7.91 -0.32
CA TYR A 235 -13.43 -6.79 0.47
C TYR A 235 -14.33 -6.41 1.64
N LYS A 236 -15.65 -6.52 1.52
CA LYS A 236 -16.57 -6.36 2.66
C LYS A 236 -16.30 -7.39 3.75
N ASN A 237 -16.08 -8.65 3.38
CA ASN A 237 -15.71 -9.69 4.33
C ASN A 237 -14.37 -9.38 5.02
N ILE A 238 -13.34 -9.05 4.24
CA ILE A 238 -12.02 -8.69 4.78
C ILE A 238 -12.11 -7.49 5.72
N ASN A 239 -12.84 -6.43 5.32
CA ASN A 239 -13.01 -5.24 6.14
C ASN A 239 -13.83 -5.51 7.41
N SER A 240 -14.78 -6.45 7.38
CA SER A 240 -15.47 -6.92 8.59
C SER A 240 -14.48 -7.53 9.58
N ILE A 241 -13.61 -8.45 9.12
CA ILE A 241 -12.60 -9.09 9.97
C ILE A 241 -11.67 -8.04 10.61
N ILE A 242 -11.24 -7.04 9.83
CA ILE A 242 -10.40 -5.93 10.32
C ILE A 242 -11.16 -5.11 11.37
N SER A 243 -12.41 -4.74 11.09
CA SER A 243 -13.25 -3.93 11.98
C SER A 243 -13.58 -4.66 13.28
N ASP A 244 -13.93 -5.95 13.23
CA ASP A 244 -14.24 -6.78 14.38
C ASP A 244 -13.03 -6.94 15.33
N ALA A 245 -11.81 -6.83 14.77
CA ALA A 245 -10.57 -6.75 15.53
C ALA A 245 -10.24 -5.34 16.06
N ASN A 246 -11.14 -4.35 15.95
CA ASN A 246 -10.90 -2.94 16.29
C ASN A 246 -9.69 -2.34 15.57
N MET A 247 -9.45 -2.78 14.33
CA MET A 247 -8.46 -2.22 13.42
C MET A 247 -9.16 -1.39 12.34
N ILE A 248 -8.38 -0.59 11.62
CA ILE A 248 -8.86 0.26 10.54
C ILE A 248 -8.25 -0.23 9.23
N SER A 249 -9.09 -0.39 8.21
CA SER A 249 -8.61 -0.71 6.86
C SER A 249 -8.47 0.53 6.00
N GLN A 250 -7.44 0.52 5.18
CA GLN A 250 -7.26 1.44 4.07
C GLN A 250 -6.80 0.63 2.84
N ILE A 251 -6.91 1.23 1.66
CA ILE A 251 -6.50 0.59 0.41
C ILE A 251 -5.40 1.42 -0.26
N HIS A 252 -4.52 0.77 -0.99
CA HIS A 252 -3.54 1.41 -1.86
C HIS A 252 -3.81 1.04 -3.31
N SER A 253 -3.68 2.01 -4.20
CA SER A 253 -3.58 1.82 -5.64
C SER A 253 -2.71 2.93 -6.22
N ASP A 254 -1.76 2.57 -7.07
CA ASP A 254 -1.13 3.52 -8.00
C ASP A 254 -2.17 4.04 -9.02
N GLY A 255 -1.82 5.12 -9.73
CA GLY A 255 -2.68 5.76 -10.72
C GLY A 255 -3.77 6.67 -10.14
N ASP A 256 -4.89 6.76 -10.85
CA ASP A 256 -6.07 7.55 -10.47
C ASP A 256 -7.29 6.67 -10.17
N PRO A 257 -7.48 6.28 -8.89
CA PRO A 257 -8.61 5.49 -8.46
C PRO A 257 -9.82 6.35 -8.02
N THR A 258 -9.90 7.63 -8.40
CA THR A 258 -10.92 8.57 -7.90
C THR A 258 -12.35 8.05 -8.11
N GLU A 259 -12.64 7.47 -9.28
CA GLU A 259 -13.96 6.90 -9.59
C GLU A 259 -14.36 5.72 -8.68
N LEU A 260 -13.38 5.04 -8.07
CA LEU A 260 -13.61 3.89 -7.18
C LEU A 260 -13.76 4.28 -5.71
N ILE A 261 -13.49 5.53 -5.31
CA ILE A 261 -13.63 5.98 -3.92
C ILE A 261 -15.01 5.64 -3.32
N PRO A 262 -16.16 5.89 -4.01
CA PRO A 262 -17.47 5.49 -3.48
C PRO A 262 -17.57 3.99 -3.21
N SER A 263 -17.02 3.18 -4.11
CA SER A 263 -17.02 1.71 -3.99
C SER A 263 -16.14 1.24 -2.82
N PHE A 264 -14.99 1.88 -2.60
CA PHE A 264 -14.11 1.59 -1.47
C PHE A 264 -14.77 1.93 -0.14
N MET A 265 -15.42 3.09 -0.05
CA MET A 265 -16.18 3.49 1.14
C MET A 265 -17.32 2.49 1.43
N LYS A 266 -18.09 2.10 0.39
CA LYS A 266 -19.13 1.06 0.51
C LYS A 266 -18.57 -0.30 0.93
N ALA A 267 -17.34 -0.62 0.56
CA ALA A 267 -16.66 -1.85 0.95
C ALA A 267 -16.16 -1.81 2.40
N GLY A 268 -16.11 -0.63 3.04
CA GLY A 268 -15.68 -0.45 4.44
C GLY A 268 -14.28 0.11 4.61
N PHE A 269 -13.58 0.49 3.53
CA PHE A 269 -12.29 1.16 3.65
C PHE A 269 -12.46 2.57 4.24
N ARG A 270 -11.48 2.99 5.03
CA ARG A 270 -11.48 4.29 5.72
C ARG A 270 -10.51 5.30 5.13
N GLY A 271 -9.60 4.84 4.27
CA GLY A 271 -8.70 5.72 3.54
C GLY A 271 -8.13 5.06 2.29
N LEU A 272 -7.50 5.90 1.46
CA LEU A 272 -6.85 5.52 0.22
C LEU A 272 -5.46 6.15 0.15
N GLN A 273 -4.45 5.31 -0.10
CA GLN A 273 -3.09 5.74 -0.35
C GLN A 273 -2.72 5.61 -1.82
N GLY A 274 -2.26 6.69 -2.42
CA GLY A 274 -1.94 6.74 -3.84
C GLY A 274 -1.99 8.16 -4.39
N PHE A 275 -2.70 8.31 -5.52
CA PHE A 275 -2.90 9.55 -6.27
C PHE A 275 -1.68 9.94 -7.10
N GLU A 276 -1.46 9.19 -8.19
CA GLU A 276 -0.41 9.46 -9.17
C GLU A 276 -0.97 10.14 -10.42
N GLY A 277 -0.18 11.04 -11.03
CA GLY A 277 -0.40 11.42 -12.43
C GLY A 277 -1.60 12.31 -12.72
N GLY A 278 -1.99 13.19 -11.78
CA GLY A 278 -2.93 14.28 -12.05
C GLY A 278 -4.32 14.15 -11.43
N CYS A 279 -4.49 13.30 -10.40
CA CYS A 279 -5.71 13.29 -9.61
C CYS A 279 -6.01 14.68 -9.05
N ASP A 280 -7.27 15.12 -9.11
CA ASP A 280 -7.70 16.43 -8.64
C ASP A 280 -7.99 16.41 -7.12
N PRO A 281 -7.10 16.97 -6.28
CA PRO A 281 -7.32 16.99 -4.84
C PRO A 281 -8.53 17.83 -4.43
N VAL A 282 -8.90 18.87 -5.19
CA VAL A 282 -10.05 19.73 -4.89
C VAL A 282 -11.32 18.94 -5.06
N TYR A 283 -11.49 18.32 -6.23
CA TYR A 283 -12.64 17.48 -6.53
C TYR A 283 -12.83 16.38 -5.48
N ILE A 284 -11.76 15.64 -5.16
CA ILE A 284 -11.82 14.53 -4.20
C ILE A 284 -12.23 15.03 -2.81
N ASN A 285 -11.66 16.16 -2.36
CA ASN A 285 -11.96 16.73 -1.06
C ASN A 285 -13.40 17.24 -0.94
N GLU A 286 -13.93 17.86 -1.99
CA GLU A 286 -15.32 18.35 -2.03
C GLU A 286 -16.34 17.21 -2.05
N HIS A 287 -16.06 16.12 -2.77
CA HIS A 287 -16.99 15.01 -2.94
C HIS A 287 -16.86 13.94 -1.84
N TYR A 288 -15.68 13.80 -1.24
CA TYR A 288 -15.37 12.76 -0.24
C TYR A 288 -14.66 13.34 1.00
N PRO A 289 -15.23 14.37 1.66
CA PRO A 289 -14.55 15.12 2.72
C PRO A 289 -14.25 14.32 4.00
N ASP A 290 -14.90 13.17 4.18
CA ASP A 290 -14.75 12.29 5.34
C ASP A 290 -13.85 11.06 5.07
N PHE A 291 -13.37 10.90 3.82
CA PHE A 291 -12.50 9.80 3.44
C PHE A 291 -11.04 10.19 3.65
N VAL A 292 -10.25 9.33 4.28
CA VAL A 292 -8.85 9.66 4.57
C VAL A 292 -8.01 9.56 3.31
N LEU A 293 -7.39 10.66 2.90
CA LEU A 293 -6.53 10.72 1.72
C LEU A 293 -5.06 10.66 2.13
N ILE A 294 -4.28 9.83 1.44
CA ILE A 294 -2.87 9.58 1.77
C ILE A 294 -2.02 9.68 0.50
N GLY A 295 -1.09 10.63 0.44
CA GLY A 295 -0.18 10.78 -0.72
C GLY A 295 -0.22 12.16 -1.38
N PHE A 296 -0.48 12.19 -2.69
CA PHE A 296 -0.49 13.34 -3.62
C PHE A 296 0.85 13.98 -4.02
N VAL A 297 1.96 13.72 -3.33
CA VAL A 297 3.24 14.26 -3.78
C VAL A 297 3.79 13.43 -4.92
N ASP A 298 3.67 13.98 -6.13
CA ASP A 298 3.97 13.28 -7.37
C ASP A 298 5.44 12.82 -7.46
N VAL A 299 5.61 11.50 -7.58
CA VAL A 299 6.92 10.86 -7.76
C VAL A 299 7.30 10.70 -9.24
N SER A 300 6.41 10.98 -10.17
CA SER A 300 6.65 10.82 -11.61
C SER A 300 7.26 12.07 -12.24
N PHE A 301 6.93 13.27 -11.75
CA PHE A 301 7.47 14.53 -12.27
C PHE A 301 7.99 15.48 -11.18
N SER A 302 7.16 15.81 -10.18
CA SER A 302 7.49 16.83 -9.16
C SER A 302 8.75 16.48 -8.37
N LEU A 303 8.81 15.30 -7.72
CA LEU A 303 9.99 14.93 -6.94
C LEU A 303 11.24 14.62 -7.78
N PRO A 304 11.18 13.93 -8.93
CA PRO A 304 12.37 13.66 -9.73
C PRO A 304 12.97 14.90 -10.41
N TYR A 305 12.14 15.81 -10.92
CA TYR A 305 12.58 16.87 -11.84
C TYR A 305 12.27 18.29 -11.37
N GLY A 306 11.35 18.47 -10.41
CA GLY A 306 10.94 19.78 -9.92
C GLY A 306 12.08 20.57 -9.26
N THR A 307 12.02 21.89 -9.42
CA THR A 307 12.84 22.84 -8.65
C THR A 307 12.40 22.88 -7.19
N SER A 308 13.24 23.45 -6.33
CA SER A 308 12.88 23.67 -4.92
C SER A 308 11.56 24.44 -4.78
N ASP A 309 11.36 25.46 -5.59
CA ASP A 309 10.18 26.33 -5.51
C ASP A 309 8.93 25.63 -6.05
N GLN A 310 9.06 24.84 -7.13
CA GLN A 310 7.95 24.03 -7.65
C GLN A 310 7.49 22.98 -6.63
N ILE A 311 8.43 22.33 -5.94
CA ILE A 311 8.09 21.36 -4.88
C ILE A 311 7.42 22.08 -3.70
N GLU A 312 7.89 23.27 -3.33
CA GLU A 312 7.25 24.05 -2.28
C GLU A 312 5.82 24.44 -2.63
N SER A 313 5.62 25.03 -3.80
CA SER A 313 4.30 25.45 -4.29
C SER A 313 3.33 24.27 -4.34
N HIS A 314 3.74 23.14 -4.94
CA HIS A 314 2.90 21.94 -5.01
C HIS A 314 2.44 21.46 -3.62
N VAL A 315 3.36 21.39 -2.66
CA VAL A 315 3.01 20.94 -1.29
C VAL A 315 2.11 21.95 -0.58
N LYS A 316 2.30 23.26 -0.82
CA LYS A 316 1.43 24.30 -0.27
C LYS A 316 0.01 24.20 -0.85
N GLU A 317 -0.11 24.06 -2.16
CA GLU A 317 -1.41 23.88 -2.84
C GLU A 317 -2.16 22.68 -2.28
N LEU A 318 -1.48 21.55 -2.03
CA LEU A 318 -2.09 20.41 -1.35
C LEU A 318 -2.59 20.74 0.05
N PHE A 319 -1.86 21.55 0.83
CA PHE A 319 -2.34 21.96 2.14
C PHE A 319 -3.50 22.95 2.06
N ASP A 320 -3.47 23.90 1.13
CA ASP A 320 -4.56 24.86 0.96
C ASP A 320 -5.89 24.15 0.67
N VAL A 321 -5.84 22.98 0.03
CA VAL A 321 -7.02 22.18 -0.33
C VAL A 321 -7.37 21.12 0.71
N LEU A 322 -6.40 20.31 1.16
CA LEU A 322 -6.65 19.05 1.88
C LEU A 322 -6.43 19.13 3.39
N LYS A 323 -5.79 20.18 3.89
CA LYS A 323 -5.38 20.23 5.30
C LYS A 323 -6.54 20.46 6.25
N GLU A 324 -7.43 21.41 5.94
CA GLU A 324 -8.32 22.00 6.95
C GLU A 324 -9.42 21.04 7.45
N ASN A 325 -9.87 20.08 6.64
CA ASN A 325 -10.82 19.05 7.09
C ASN A 325 -10.18 17.95 7.96
N ARG A 326 -8.84 17.94 8.05
CA ARG A 326 -8.03 17.02 8.87
C ARG A 326 -8.19 15.53 8.51
N HIS A 327 -8.65 15.22 7.30
CA HIS A 327 -8.71 13.85 6.74
C HIS A 327 -7.56 13.57 5.77
N PHE A 328 -6.41 14.20 6.00
CA PHE A 328 -5.26 14.12 5.09
C PHE A 328 -3.99 13.65 5.78
N ILE A 329 -3.27 12.77 5.10
CA ILE A 329 -1.91 12.32 5.43
C ILE A 329 -1.03 12.61 4.21
N LEU A 330 -0.06 13.51 4.36
CA LEU A 330 0.79 13.92 3.25
C LEU A 330 1.86 12.87 2.96
N GLY A 331 2.08 12.53 1.69
CA GLY A 331 3.14 11.60 1.32
C GLY A 331 3.47 11.65 -0.16
N PRO A 332 4.58 11.03 -0.58
CA PRO A 332 4.74 10.66 -1.98
C PRO A 332 3.52 9.83 -2.43
N SER A 333 3.13 9.96 -3.70
CA SER A 333 2.04 9.15 -4.28
C SER A 333 2.34 7.65 -4.20
N THR A 334 3.62 7.26 -4.25
CA THR A 334 4.09 5.88 -4.09
C THR A 334 5.51 5.82 -3.51
N VAL A 335 6.40 5.01 -4.07
CA VAL A 335 7.76 4.78 -3.58
C VAL A 335 8.74 5.92 -3.90
N ILE A 336 9.72 6.15 -3.01
CA ILE A 336 10.89 6.99 -3.31
C ILE A 336 11.98 6.12 -3.95
N PHE A 337 12.22 6.31 -5.24
CA PHE A 337 13.18 5.54 -6.04
C PHE A 337 14.51 6.27 -6.28
N LYS A 338 15.53 5.55 -6.76
CA LYS A 338 16.96 5.98 -6.83
C LYS A 338 17.18 7.30 -7.59
N GLU A 339 16.36 7.53 -8.60
CA GLU A 339 16.45 8.66 -9.52
C GLU A 339 15.96 9.95 -8.85
N ILE A 340 15.10 9.87 -7.82
CA ILE A 340 14.67 11.05 -7.06
C ILE A 340 15.87 11.68 -6.32
N PRO A 341 16.14 12.99 -6.49
CA PRO A 341 17.20 13.67 -5.76
C PRO A 341 16.91 13.79 -4.26
N LEU A 342 17.89 13.47 -3.39
CA LEU A 342 17.75 13.67 -1.93
C LEU A 342 17.39 15.11 -1.55
N LYS A 343 17.90 16.10 -2.29
CA LYS A 343 17.57 17.52 -2.06
C LYS A 343 16.07 17.81 -2.22
N ASN A 344 15.41 17.13 -3.16
CA ASN A 344 13.99 17.31 -3.46
C ASN A 344 13.14 16.66 -2.35
N VAL A 345 13.52 15.46 -1.90
CA VAL A 345 12.90 14.82 -0.72
C VAL A 345 13.04 15.68 0.53
N ARG A 346 14.22 16.27 0.77
CA ARG A 346 14.45 17.18 1.91
C ARG A 346 13.61 18.46 1.80
N LYS A 347 13.48 19.03 0.61
CA LYS A 347 12.64 20.21 0.37
C LYS A 347 11.18 19.89 0.68
N PHE A 348 10.64 18.82 0.10
CA PHE A 348 9.29 18.30 0.41
C PHE A 348 9.06 18.19 1.92
N MET A 349 9.93 17.47 2.64
CA MET A 349 9.77 17.26 4.09
C MET A 349 9.91 18.55 4.89
N THR A 350 10.74 19.51 4.44
CA THR A 350 10.88 20.81 5.09
C THR A 350 9.60 21.64 4.91
N THR A 351 9.05 21.70 3.69
CA THR A 351 7.79 22.36 3.40
C THR A 351 6.64 21.76 4.22
N ALA A 352 6.57 20.42 4.29
CA ALA A 352 5.57 19.71 5.10
C ALA A 352 5.60 20.14 6.58
N ARG A 353 6.79 20.30 7.17
CA ARG A 353 6.96 20.73 8.57
C ARG A 353 6.59 22.19 8.81
N ILE A 354 6.78 23.07 7.82
CA ILE A 354 6.48 24.50 7.94
C ILE A 354 4.98 24.75 7.80
N TYR A 355 4.37 24.26 6.72
CA TYR A 355 2.99 24.62 6.35
C TYR A 355 1.94 23.62 6.85
N GLY A 356 2.35 22.40 7.22
CA GLY A 356 1.43 21.36 7.67
C GLY A 356 0.93 21.54 9.11
N LYS A 357 1.42 22.53 9.87
CA LYS A 357 1.00 22.76 11.27
C LYS A 357 -0.44 23.24 11.35
N TYR A 358 -1.19 22.70 12.30
CA TYR A 358 -2.49 23.24 12.63
C TYR A 358 -2.34 24.39 13.65
N ASN A 359 -3.22 25.39 13.53
CA ASN A 359 -3.32 26.47 14.51
C ASN A 359 -4.01 26.00 15.78
#